data_AF-A0A7Y7URY3-F1
#
_entry.id   AF-A0A7Y7URY3-F1
#
_cell.length_a   1.000
_cell.length_b   1.000
_cell.length_c   1.000
_cell.angle_alpha   90.00
_cell.angle_beta   90.00
_cell.angle_gamma   90.00
#
_symmetry.space_group_name_H-M   'P 1'
#
loop_
_entity.id
_entity.type
_entity.pdbx_description
1 polymer ?
#
loop_
_entity_poly.entity_id
_entity_poly.type
_entity_poly.pdbx_seq_one_letter_code
_entity_poly.pdbx_strand_id
1 'polypeptide(L)'
;MLDFPRWKVASIVAFLAALCLLAIPSFLPESMTDTWGAIPHPRISKGLDLAGGSYLLLEADTDDLANSRLETMRDQVAAEMRRGTPRIDIGDISVRGGQLSFMLRDPSQVDAARERLLSITGGGAGLTGQREWDISVVDTSRFVLKPTQAGLTQAIDTAMKTATEVVRRRIDELGTKEPTILQQGTNRIVVQVPGLQNPQALKDLLGKTAKLEFKLVDTTANPADLLKGNAPAGSQVLPYPGNPLGIPVIAVKRPVVISGDQLIDAQQTFDQQTNAAQVAFTFDGQGGRKFARITQENVGKPFAIILDNKVISAPNIETPILGGRGVINGNFTAQSANELAIALRSGKLPIDLKVIEERTVGPDLGADSIRAGILASAIAAVAVIVFMAVTYGRFGMYANLAVVINVLVILAVMAMIKATLTLPGIAGFILTIGTAVDANVLINERIREERRRGRSVVQSVELGYKEASRTIFEANVTHAISGIIMLVLGSGPVKGFAVVLLIGIVTSVFTAVTFTRMLVALWLRREKPKTINI
;
A
#
# COMPACT_ATOMS: atom_id res chain seq x y z
N MET A 1 -12.72 38.56 27.97
CA MET A 1 -12.52 37.62 26.83
C MET A 1 -12.45 38.30 25.45
N LEU A 2 -12.70 39.61 25.34
CA LEU A 2 -12.64 40.39 24.08
C LEU A 2 -11.34 41.17 23.90
N ASP A 3 -10.30 40.85 24.68
CA ASP A 3 -8.97 41.47 24.51
C ASP A 3 -8.09 40.59 23.63
N PHE A 4 -7.79 41.08 22.43
CA PHE A 4 -6.84 40.46 21.52
C PHE A 4 -5.62 41.38 21.39
N PRO A 5 -4.50 41.03 22.03
CA PRO A 5 -3.23 41.72 21.83
C PRO A 5 -2.82 41.70 20.36
N ARG A 6 -2.14 42.76 19.89
CA ARG A 6 -1.72 42.88 18.48
C ARG A 6 -0.89 41.68 18.00
N TRP A 7 -0.03 41.12 18.85
CA TRP A 7 0.76 39.93 18.52
C TRP A 7 -0.12 38.70 18.29
N LYS A 8 -1.20 38.54 19.05
CA LYS A 8 -2.15 37.42 18.93
C LYS A 8 -3.01 37.56 17.67
N VAL A 9 -3.40 38.78 17.33
CA VAL A 9 -4.09 39.07 16.05
C VAL A 9 -3.16 38.74 14.88
N ALA A 10 -1.91 39.24 14.92
CA ALA A 10 -0.93 38.99 13.87
C ALA A 10 -0.63 37.49 13.71
N SER A 11 -0.49 36.73 14.80
CA SER A 11 -0.23 35.29 14.73
C SER A 11 -1.39 34.50 14.14
N ILE A 12 -2.64 34.80 14.54
CA ILE A 12 -3.83 34.14 13.99
C ILE A 12 -3.97 34.43 12.49
N VAL A 13 -3.82 35.70 12.09
CA VAL A 13 -3.94 36.10 10.68
C VAL A 13 -2.81 35.50 9.84
N ALA A 14 -1.57 35.55 10.32
CA ALA A 14 -0.42 34.96 9.62
C ALA A 14 -0.57 33.45 9.47
N PHE A 15 -1.04 32.76 10.51
CA PHE A 15 -1.29 31.32 10.48
C PHE A 15 -2.36 30.94 9.46
N LEU A 16 -3.52 31.63 9.48
CA LEU A 16 -4.58 31.38 8.50
C LEU A 16 -4.17 31.75 7.08
N ALA A 17 -3.42 32.84 6.90
CA ALA A 17 -2.88 33.25 5.61
C ALA A 17 -1.89 32.21 5.05
N ALA A 18 -0.99 31.69 5.89
CA ALA A 18 -0.06 30.63 5.49
C ALA A 18 -0.80 29.36 5.06
N LEU A 19 -1.83 28.94 5.79
CA LEU A 19 -2.68 27.81 5.40
C LEU A 19 -3.43 28.09 4.10
N CYS A 20 -4.03 29.27 3.94
CA CYS A 20 -4.72 29.62 2.70
C CYS A 20 -3.76 29.64 1.50
N LEU A 21 -2.52 30.11 1.67
CA LEU A 21 -1.48 30.08 0.65
C LEU A 21 -1.12 28.64 0.23
N LEU A 22 -1.06 27.71 1.19
CA LEU A 22 -0.83 26.29 0.90
C LEU A 22 -1.98 25.63 0.13
N ALA A 23 -3.19 26.20 0.13
CA ALA A 23 -4.30 25.70 -0.69
C ALA A 23 -4.22 26.15 -2.16
N ILE A 24 -3.56 27.27 -2.46
CA ILE A 24 -3.52 27.88 -3.81
C ILE A 24 -3.01 26.91 -4.89
N PRO A 25 -1.92 26.12 -4.68
CA PRO A 25 -1.45 25.16 -5.67
C PRO A 25 -2.50 24.12 -6.09
N SER A 26 -3.51 23.86 -5.26
CA SER A 26 -4.58 22.91 -5.59
C SER A 26 -5.61 23.46 -6.58
N PHE A 27 -5.64 24.78 -6.80
CA PHE A 27 -6.56 25.44 -7.73
C PHE A 27 -5.93 25.81 -9.08
N LEU A 28 -4.60 25.71 -9.20
CA LEU A 28 -3.87 26.11 -10.40
C LEU A 28 -3.55 24.90 -11.31
N PRO A 29 -3.54 25.08 -12.64
CA PRO A 29 -3.09 24.04 -13.57
C PRO A 29 -1.63 23.65 -13.35
N GLU A 30 -1.28 22.37 -13.56
CA GLU A 30 0.06 21.82 -13.29
C GLU A 30 1.17 22.65 -13.99
N SER A 31 0.90 23.09 -15.22
CA SER A 31 1.80 23.89 -16.06
C SER A 31 2.22 25.23 -15.46
N MET A 32 1.46 25.81 -14.54
CA MET A 32 1.78 27.09 -13.90
C MET A 32 2.55 26.90 -12.59
N THR A 33 2.35 25.78 -11.91
CA THR A 33 2.95 25.47 -10.62
C THR A 33 4.30 24.77 -10.73
N ASP A 34 4.57 24.04 -11.82
CA ASP A 34 5.86 23.38 -12.02
C ASP A 34 7.00 24.42 -12.22
N THR A 35 6.65 25.64 -12.64
CA THR A 35 7.56 26.79 -12.71
C THR A 35 7.91 27.41 -11.35
N TRP A 36 7.29 26.99 -10.24
CA TRP A 36 7.47 27.62 -8.92
C TRP A 36 8.67 27.10 -8.10
N GLY A 37 9.49 26.22 -8.67
CA GLY A 37 10.76 25.78 -8.07
C GLY A 37 10.59 25.00 -6.75
N ALA A 38 11.47 25.25 -5.77
CA ALA A 38 11.63 24.45 -4.55
C ALA A 38 10.62 24.73 -3.42
N ILE A 39 9.58 25.52 -3.66
CA ILE A 39 8.53 25.76 -2.67
C ILE A 39 7.71 24.46 -2.54
N PRO A 40 7.32 24.02 -1.33
CA PRO A 40 6.42 22.88 -1.19
C PRO A 40 5.08 23.20 -1.85
N HIS A 41 4.70 22.45 -2.89
CA HIS A 41 3.43 22.58 -3.60
C HIS A 41 2.54 21.36 -3.33
N PRO A 42 2.09 21.15 -2.08
CA PRO A 42 1.18 20.05 -1.81
C PRO A 42 -0.11 20.24 -2.61
N ARG A 43 -0.53 19.20 -3.32
CA ARG A 43 -1.80 19.16 -4.05
C ARG A 43 -2.71 18.13 -3.43
N ILE A 44 -4.00 18.32 -3.65
CA ILE A 44 -5.00 17.33 -3.25
C ILE A 44 -4.96 16.16 -4.24
N SER A 45 -4.71 14.96 -3.71
CA SER A 45 -4.78 13.73 -4.46
C SER A 45 -6.24 13.40 -4.78
N LYS A 46 -6.56 13.06 -6.04
CA LYS A 46 -7.92 12.67 -6.43
C LYS A 46 -8.09 11.16 -6.24
N GLY A 47 -9.20 10.76 -5.65
CA GLY A 47 -9.57 9.36 -5.49
C GLY A 47 -10.05 8.73 -6.80
N LEU A 48 -10.16 7.40 -6.79
CA LEU A 48 -10.59 6.61 -7.94
C LEU A 48 -11.90 7.11 -8.55
N ASP A 49 -12.86 7.47 -7.70
CA ASP A 49 -14.19 7.95 -8.11
C ASP A 49 -14.15 9.29 -8.87
N LEU A 50 -13.07 10.06 -8.71
CA LEU A 50 -12.89 11.39 -9.33
C LEU A 50 -11.91 11.35 -10.49
N ALA A 51 -10.82 10.60 -10.37
CA ALA A 51 -9.77 10.48 -11.39
C ALA A 51 -10.07 9.42 -12.45
N GLY A 52 -11.01 8.51 -12.18
CA GLY A 52 -11.12 7.23 -12.88
C GLY A 52 -9.94 6.32 -12.52
N GLY A 53 -10.00 5.06 -12.94
CA GLY A 53 -8.91 4.09 -12.77
C GLY A 53 -9.38 2.68 -12.49
N SER A 54 -8.48 1.85 -11.94
CA SER A 54 -8.73 0.44 -11.63
C SER A 54 -8.68 0.14 -10.13
N TYR A 55 -9.63 -0.67 -9.67
CA TYR A 55 -9.72 -1.26 -8.34
C TYR A 55 -9.55 -2.78 -8.46
N LEU A 56 -8.65 -3.35 -7.67
CA LEU A 56 -8.45 -4.80 -7.56
C LEU A 56 -8.46 -5.22 -6.09
N LEU A 57 -9.20 -6.28 -5.77
CA LEU A 57 -9.11 -7.00 -4.50
C LEU A 57 -8.38 -8.33 -4.74
N LEU A 58 -7.18 -8.42 -4.19
CA LEU A 58 -6.34 -9.60 -4.25
C LEU A 58 -6.49 -10.41 -2.97
N GLU A 59 -6.53 -11.73 -3.07
CA GLU A 59 -6.54 -12.67 -1.95
C GLU A 59 -5.40 -13.65 -2.06
N ALA A 60 -4.74 -13.86 -0.93
CA ALA A 60 -3.56 -14.67 -0.86
C ALA A 60 -3.91 -16.16 -0.69
N ASP A 61 -3.26 -17.02 -1.47
CA ASP A 61 -3.42 -18.46 -1.37
C ASP A 61 -2.66 -19.02 -0.16
N THR A 62 -3.37 -19.17 0.95
CA THR A 62 -2.78 -19.63 2.22
C THR A 62 -2.31 -21.08 2.17
N ASP A 63 -2.91 -21.90 1.30
CA ASP A 63 -2.56 -23.30 1.16
C ASP A 63 -1.23 -23.44 0.40
N ASP A 64 -1.02 -22.63 -0.64
CA ASP A 64 0.26 -22.56 -1.34
C ASP A 64 1.40 -22.12 -0.40
N LEU A 65 1.17 -21.10 0.44
CA LEU A 65 2.16 -20.68 1.43
C LEU A 65 2.46 -21.79 2.45
N ALA A 66 1.46 -22.51 2.94
CA ALA A 66 1.66 -23.62 3.86
C ALA A 66 2.51 -24.74 3.23
N ASN A 67 2.25 -25.08 1.97
CA ASN A 67 3.03 -26.06 1.22
C ASN A 67 4.47 -25.58 0.97
N SER A 68 4.65 -24.33 0.56
CA SER A 68 5.97 -23.75 0.33
C SER A 68 6.84 -23.73 1.60
N ARG A 69 6.23 -23.48 2.77
CA ARG A 69 6.92 -23.58 4.07
C ARG A 69 7.37 -25.00 4.37
N LEU A 70 6.56 -26.01 4.08
CA LEU A 70 6.93 -27.41 4.26
C LEU A 70 8.09 -27.82 3.33
N GLU A 71 8.08 -27.36 2.09
CA GLU A 71 9.20 -27.58 1.15
C GLU A 71 10.49 -26.89 1.62
N THR A 72 10.39 -25.65 2.07
CA THR A 72 11.54 -24.92 2.61
C THR A 72 12.10 -25.63 3.85
N MET A 73 11.23 -26.10 4.75
CA MET A 73 11.63 -26.87 5.93
C MET A 73 12.27 -28.21 5.54
N ARG A 74 11.75 -28.89 4.50
CA ARG A 74 12.36 -30.11 3.94
C ARG A 74 13.81 -29.89 3.55
N ASP A 75 14.07 -28.81 2.83
CA ASP A 75 15.40 -28.52 2.31
C ASP A 75 16.36 -28.10 3.45
N GLN A 76 15.86 -27.37 4.45
CA GLN A 76 16.60 -27.05 5.68
C GLN A 76 16.96 -28.30 6.49
N VAL A 77 16.00 -29.20 6.72
CA VAL A 77 16.22 -30.49 7.40
C VAL A 77 17.28 -31.30 6.65
N ALA A 78 17.15 -31.43 5.32
CA ALA A 78 18.11 -32.17 4.52
C ALA A 78 19.53 -31.59 4.58
N ALA A 79 19.65 -30.26 4.63
CA ALA A 79 20.94 -29.57 4.74
C ALA A 79 21.57 -29.74 6.13
N GLU A 80 20.80 -29.54 7.20
CA GLU A 80 21.32 -29.60 8.58
C GLU A 80 21.69 -31.01 9.03
N MET A 81 20.97 -32.04 8.57
CA MET A 81 21.33 -33.43 8.85
C MET A 81 22.66 -33.81 8.19
N ARG A 82 23.00 -33.19 7.04
CA ARG A 82 24.27 -33.42 6.32
C ARG A 82 25.46 -32.62 6.85
N ARG A 83 25.24 -31.40 7.37
CA ARG A 83 26.33 -30.47 7.72
C ARG A 83 27.03 -30.78 9.05
N GLY A 84 26.32 -31.34 10.04
CA GLY A 84 26.89 -31.56 11.36
C GLY A 84 27.73 -32.84 11.48
N THR A 85 28.67 -32.83 12.42
CA THR A 85 29.52 -33.98 12.78
C THR A 85 29.03 -34.58 14.11
N PRO A 86 28.65 -35.87 14.20
CA PRO A 86 28.59 -36.86 13.13
C PRO A 86 27.44 -36.60 12.13
N ARG A 87 27.64 -37.00 10.87
CA ARG A 87 26.60 -36.88 9.84
C ARG A 87 25.41 -37.79 10.19
N ILE A 88 24.20 -37.24 10.12
CA ILE A 88 22.98 -37.99 10.39
C ILE A 88 22.39 -38.44 9.06
N ASP A 89 22.42 -39.75 8.80
CA ASP A 89 21.84 -40.29 7.57
C ASP A 89 20.34 -40.52 7.75
N ILE A 90 19.58 -39.86 6.86
CA ILE A 90 18.12 -39.92 6.80
C ILE A 90 17.66 -40.68 5.56
N GLY A 91 16.45 -41.25 5.63
CA GLY A 91 15.70 -41.70 4.47
C GLY A 91 15.14 -40.53 3.65
N ASP A 92 14.32 -40.84 2.65
CA ASP A 92 13.62 -39.82 1.88
C ASP A 92 12.67 -39.01 2.79
N ILE A 93 12.68 -37.69 2.58
CA ILE A 93 11.77 -36.79 3.29
C ILE A 93 10.46 -36.68 2.50
N SER A 94 9.36 -37.09 3.11
CA SER A 94 8.01 -37.01 2.53
C SER A 94 7.27 -35.81 3.08
N VAL A 95 6.73 -34.97 2.19
CA VAL A 95 5.80 -33.88 2.51
C VAL A 95 4.41 -34.30 2.02
N ARG A 96 3.52 -34.69 2.94
CA ARG A 96 2.14 -35.10 2.62
C ARG A 96 1.21 -34.72 3.76
N GLY A 97 -0.01 -34.28 3.43
CA GLY A 97 -1.06 -34.02 4.42
C GLY A 97 -0.72 -32.88 5.39
N GLY A 98 -0.02 -31.84 4.93
CA GLY A 98 0.33 -30.69 5.77
C GLY A 98 1.42 -30.97 6.81
N GLN A 99 2.14 -32.08 6.67
CA GLN A 99 3.24 -32.46 7.56
C GLN A 99 4.44 -32.96 6.76
N LEU A 100 5.61 -32.78 7.35
CA LEU A 100 6.88 -33.27 6.86
C LEU A 100 7.30 -34.47 7.70
N SER A 101 7.73 -35.55 7.06
CA SER A 101 8.16 -36.75 7.77
C SER A 101 9.41 -37.37 7.14
N PHE A 102 10.30 -37.90 7.98
CA PHE A 102 11.48 -38.63 7.54
C PHE A 102 11.89 -39.66 8.59
N MET A 103 12.65 -40.66 8.16
CA MET A 103 13.12 -41.74 9.02
C MET A 103 14.64 -41.64 9.18
N LEU A 104 15.12 -41.81 10.41
CA LEU A 104 16.54 -41.98 10.69
C LEU A 104 16.98 -43.40 10.29
N ARG A 105 18.15 -43.51 9.65
CA ARG A 105 18.74 -44.83 9.37
C ARG A 105 19.34 -45.47 10.63
N ASP A 106 19.83 -44.64 11.54
CA ASP A 106 20.41 -45.05 12.82
C ASP A 106 19.53 -44.53 13.98
N PRO A 107 18.78 -45.41 14.66
CA PRO A 107 17.94 -45.04 15.80
C PRO A 107 18.68 -44.49 17.01
N SER A 108 20.00 -44.72 17.13
CA SER A 108 20.79 -44.17 18.26
C SER A 108 20.98 -42.66 18.16
N GLN A 109 20.73 -42.06 16.98
CA GLN A 109 20.95 -40.64 16.70
C GLN A 109 19.71 -39.77 16.90
N VAL A 110 18.64 -40.31 17.51
CA VAL A 110 17.36 -39.60 17.71
C VAL A 110 17.54 -38.32 18.54
N ASP A 111 18.30 -38.37 19.63
CA ASP A 111 18.51 -37.20 20.49
C ASP A 111 19.32 -36.11 19.77
N ALA A 112 20.37 -36.50 19.06
CA ALA A 112 21.17 -35.59 18.24
C ALA A 112 20.34 -34.96 17.10
N ALA A 113 19.49 -35.75 16.45
CA ALA A 113 18.58 -35.25 15.40
C ALA A 113 17.55 -34.28 15.98
N ARG A 114 16.97 -34.58 17.14
CA ARG A 114 16.02 -33.69 17.83
C ARG A 114 16.67 -32.35 18.19
N GLU A 115 17.88 -32.36 18.72
CA GLU A 115 18.62 -31.13 19.05
C GLU A 115 18.86 -30.26 17.82
N ARG A 116 19.23 -30.85 16.67
CA ARG A 116 19.36 -30.12 15.40
C ARG A 116 18.04 -29.60 14.86
N LEU A 117 16.94 -30.35 15.02
CA LEU A 117 15.63 -29.86 14.60
C LEU A 117 15.19 -28.69 15.46
N LEU A 118 15.47 -28.71 16.77
CA LEU A 118 15.16 -27.59 17.66
C LEU A 118 15.91 -26.32 17.27
N SER A 119 17.12 -26.40 16.71
CA SER A 119 17.85 -25.20 16.28
C SER A 119 17.21 -24.51 15.07
N ILE A 120 16.63 -25.26 14.12
CA ILE A 120 15.98 -24.70 12.92
C ILE A 120 14.49 -24.42 13.08
N THR A 121 13.81 -25.11 13.99
CA THR A 121 12.38 -24.89 14.27
C THR A 121 12.15 -23.83 15.35
N GLY A 122 13.22 -23.34 15.98
CA GLY A 122 13.17 -22.43 17.11
C GLY A 122 12.89 -23.20 18.40
N GLY A 123 13.94 -23.53 19.13
CA GLY A 123 13.91 -24.20 20.43
C GLY A 123 13.29 -23.29 21.49
N GLY A 124 11.96 -23.16 21.47
CA GLY A 124 11.23 -22.30 22.39
C GLY A 124 10.95 -20.93 21.82
N ALA A 125 9.68 -20.54 21.90
CA ALA A 125 9.20 -19.17 21.99
C ALA A 125 10.04 -18.12 21.24
N GLY A 126 9.59 -17.75 20.03
CA GLY A 126 9.89 -16.39 19.54
C GLY A 126 9.40 -15.33 20.54
N LEU A 127 9.46 -14.05 20.17
CA LEU A 127 9.01 -12.92 21.00
C LEU A 127 7.57 -13.08 21.57
N THR A 128 6.76 -13.98 21.01
CA THR A 128 5.37 -14.27 21.37
C THR A 128 5.15 -15.49 22.28
N GLY A 129 6.19 -16.28 22.61
CA GLY A 129 6.02 -17.48 23.44
C GLY A 129 5.55 -18.73 22.69
N GLN A 130 5.09 -18.60 21.44
CA GLN A 130 4.44 -19.68 20.68
C GLN A 130 5.43 -20.41 19.75
N ARG A 131 5.31 -21.74 19.66
CA ARG A 131 6.10 -22.57 18.74
C ARG A 131 5.53 -22.45 17.32
N GLU A 132 6.39 -22.26 16.33
CA GLU A 132 5.97 -22.25 14.92
C GLU A 132 5.77 -23.67 14.35
N TRP A 133 6.51 -24.64 14.89
CA TRP A 133 6.48 -26.03 14.46
C TRP A 133 6.28 -26.95 15.66
N ASP A 134 5.47 -27.98 15.45
CA ASP A 134 5.36 -29.12 16.33
C ASP A 134 6.24 -30.26 15.80
N ILE A 135 7.02 -30.88 16.69
CA ILE A 135 7.93 -31.97 16.38
C ILE A 135 7.50 -33.18 17.21
N SER A 136 7.11 -34.24 16.54
CA SER A 136 6.83 -35.53 17.16
C SER A 136 7.77 -36.61 16.60
N VAL A 137 8.11 -37.58 17.45
CA VAL A 137 8.84 -38.78 17.05
C VAL A 137 7.88 -39.95 17.16
N VAL A 138 7.65 -40.63 16.05
CA VAL A 138 6.76 -41.79 15.91
C VAL A 138 7.65 -43.02 15.68
N ASP A 139 7.26 -44.17 16.23
CA ASP A 139 7.95 -45.46 16.00
C ASP A 139 9.47 -45.42 16.24
N THR A 140 9.91 -44.68 17.26
CA THR A 140 11.31 -44.54 17.74
C THR A 140 12.28 -43.84 16.77
N SER A 141 12.05 -43.86 15.46
CA SER A 141 13.02 -43.41 14.44
C SER A 141 12.43 -42.46 13.39
N ARG A 142 11.10 -42.28 13.35
CA ARG A 142 10.43 -41.40 12.38
C ARG A 142 10.12 -40.06 13.02
N PHE A 143 10.64 -38.99 12.42
CA PHE A 143 10.30 -37.62 12.81
C PHE A 143 9.12 -37.13 11.97
N VAL A 144 8.18 -36.44 12.60
CA VAL A 144 7.06 -35.75 11.97
C VAL A 144 7.03 -34.30 12.44
N LEU A 145 7.10 -33.37 11.50
CA LEU A 145 7.06 -31.94 11.71
C LEU A 145 5.76 -31.37 11.13
N LYS A 146 5.02 -30.61 11.93
CA LYS A 146 3.78 -29.96 11.53
C LYS A 146 3.79 -28.47 11.89
N PRO A 147 3.46 -27.55 10.97
CA PRO A 147 3.33 -26.15 11.32
C PRO A 147 2.13 -25.95 12.27
N THR A 148 2.31 -25.11 13.29
CA THR A 148 1.23 -24.77 14.22
C THR A 148 0.31 -23.71 13.61
N GLN A 149 -0.92 -23.59 14.11
CA GLN A 149 -1.85 -22.54 13.65
C GLN A 149 -1.31 -21.13 13.91
N ALA A 150 -0.64 -20.95 15.05
CA ALA A 150 0.02 -19.69 15.41
C ALA A 150 1.17 -19.37 14.43
N GLY A 151 2.03 -20.37 14.14
CA GLY A 151 3.12 -20.22 13.19
C GLY A 151 2.63 -19.91 11.78
N LEU A 152 1.53 -20.54 11.35
CA LEU A 152 0.92 -20.27 10.05
C LEU A 152 0.34 -18.85 9.98
N THR A 153 -0.37 -18.41 11.02
CA THR A 153 -0.94 -17.04 11.08
C THR A 153 0.16 -15.98 11.03
N GLN A 154 1.25 -16.18 11.78
CA GLN A 154 2.41 -15.29 11.75
C GLN A 154 3.10 -15.25 10.37
N ALA A 155 3.20 -16.41 9.71
CA ALA A 155 3.70 -16.48 8.34
C ALA A 155 2.82 -15.73 7.35
N ILE A 156 1.49 -15.88 7.45
CA ILE A 156 0.55 -15.17 6.60
C ILE A 156 0.72 -13.66 6.80
N ASP A 157 0.73 -13.16 8.04
CA ASP A 157 0.93 -11.74 8.32
C ASP A 157 2.25 -11.20 7.73
N THR A 158 3.34 -11.95 7.90
CA THR A 158 4.66 -11.59 7.35
C THR A 158 4.64 -11.59 5.82
N ALA A 159 4.06 -12.64 5.21
CA ALA A 159 3.93 -12.76 3.76
C ALA A 159 3.07 -11.65 3.17
N MET A 160 1.97 -11.27 3.83
CA MET A 160 1.08 -10.19 3.40
C MET A 160 1.74 -8.82 3.47
N LYS A 161 2.54 -8.55 4.52
CA LYS A 161 3.35 -7.32 4.60
C LYS A 161 4.36 -7.24 3.47
N THR A 162 5.10 -8.32 3.22
CA THR A 162 6.06 -8.38 2.11
C THR A 162 5.36 -8.27 0.75
N ALA A 163 4.23 -8.95 0.55
CA ALA A 163 3.45 -8.88 -0.68
C ALA A 163 2.93 -7.45 -0.93
N THR A 164 2.47 -6.75 0.11
CA THR A 164 2.04 -5.35 0.02
C THR A 164 3.18 -4.44 -0.46
N GLU A 165 4.40 -4.63 0.06
CA GLU A 165 5.57 -3.86 -0.39
C GLU A 165 6.01 -4.20 -1.81
N VAL A 166 5.94 -5.47 -2.23
CA VAL A 166 6.25 -5.87 -3.62
C VAL A 166 5.21 -5.27 -4.58
N VAL A 167 3.91 -5.36 -4.24
CA VAL A 167 2.82 -4.75 -5.01
C VAL A 167 3.04 -3.24 -5.13
N ARG A 168 3.45 -2.56 -4.05
CA ARG A 168 3.79 -1.12 -4.08
C ARG A 168 4.91 -0.83 -5.08
N ARG A 169 6.05 -1.52 -4.98
CA ARG A 169 7.17 -1.32 -5.91
C ARG A 169 6.78 -1.57 -7.38
N ARG A 170 5.97 -2.60 -7.66
CA ARG A 170 5.49 -2.88 -9.03
C ARG A 170 4.65 -1.75 -9.60
N ILE A 171 3.80 -1.14 -8.78
CA ILE A 171 2.92 -0.07 -9.22
C ILE A 171 3.68 1.27 -9.33
N ASP A 172 4.65 1.50 -8.45
CA ASP A 172 5.52 2.67 -8.52
C ASP A 172 6.33 2.69 -9.83
N GLU A 173 6.81 1.52 -10.28
CA GLU A 173 7.52 1.34 -11.56
C GLU A 173 6.64 1.61 -12.80
N LEU A 174 5.30 1.53 -12.67
CA LEU A 174 4.38 1.93 -13.74
C LEU A 174 4.27 3.46 -13.87
N GLY A 175 4.88 4.24 -12.97
CA GLY A 175 4.83 5.69 -12.98
C GLY A 175 3.45 6.26 -12.64
N THR A 176 2.62 5.50 -11.93
CA THR A 176 1.25 5.90 -11.59
C THR A 176 1.23 6.92 -10.45
N LYS A 177 0.29 7.88 -10.51
CA LYS A 177 0.16 8.93 -9.48
C LYS A 177 -0.53 8.34 -8.24
N GLU A 178 0.26 8.03 -7.21
CA GLU A 178 -0.17 7.74 -5.83
C GLU A 178 -1.20 6.60 -5.67
N PRO A 179 -0.79 5.32 -5.86
CA PRO A 179 -1.69 4.18 -5.66
C PRO A 179 -2.07 4.01 -4.19
N THR A 180 -3.31 3.64 -3.93
CA THR A 180 -3.76 3.23 -2.59
C THR A 180 -3.67 1.72 -2.46
N ILE A 181 -2.75 1.26 -1.62
CA ILE A 181 -2.51 -0.17 -1.39
C ILE A 181 -2.68 -0.44 0.10
N LEU A 182 -3.73 -1.18 0.44
CA LEU A 182 -4.13 -1.42 1.82
C LEU A 182 -4.40 -2.90 2.03
N GLN A 183 -3.86 -3.46 3.11
CA GLN A 183 -4.25 -4.79 3.55
C GLN A 183 -5.69 -4.74 4.09
N GLN A 184 -6.55 -5.64 3.61
CA GLN A 184 -7.93 -5.79 4.06
C GLN A 184 -8.10 -7.15 4.75
N GLY A 185 -8.36 -7.14 6.06
CA GLY A 185 -8.42 -8.38 6.84
C GLY A 185 -7.06 -9.07 6.96
N THR A 186 -7.05 -10.39 7.07
CA THR A 186 -5.82 -11.17 7.31
C THR A 186 -5.09 -11.60 6.03
N ASN A 187 -5.82 -11.85 4.93
CA ASN A 187 -5.27 -12.46 3.71
C ASN A 187 -5.61 -11.70 2.41
N ARG A 188 -6.11 -10.45 2.47
CA ARG A 188 -6.47 -9.69 1.27
C ARG A 188 -5.72 -8.37 1.15
N ILE A 189 -5.51 -7.92 -0.08
CA ILE A 189 -4.89 -6.64 -0.43
C ILE A 189 -5.82 -5.91 -1.39
N VAL A 190 -6.23 -4.71 -1.01
CA VAL A 190 -6.93 -3.75 -1.87
C VAL A 190 -5.90 -2.90 -2.59
N VAL A 191 -6.00 -2.86 -3.91
CA VAL A 191 -5.17 -2.03 -4.78
C VAL A 191 -6.07 -1.08 -5.57
N GLN A 192 -5.82 0.22 -5.46
CA GLN A 192 -6.50 1.24 -6.24
C GLN A 192 -5.44 2.06 -6.97
N VAL A 193 -5.54 2.09 -8.30
CA VAL A 193 -4.61 2.83 -9.15
C VAL A 193 -5.40 3.87 -9.93
N PRO A 194 -5.40 5.14 -9.49
CA PRO A 194 -6.03 6.24 -10.20
C PRO A 194 -5.42 6.44 -11.59
N GLY A 195 -6.26 6.77 -12.58
CA GLY A 195 -5.84 7.07 -13.95
C GLY A 195 -5.50 5.85 -14.81
N LEU A 196 -5.40 4.64 -14.24
CA LEU A 196 -5.13 3.42 -15.02
C LEU A 196 -6.42 2.82 -15.58
N GLN A 197 -6.62 2.93 -16.89
CA GLN A 197 -7.85 2.54 -17.56
C GLN A 197 -7.95 1.04 -17.85
N ASN A 198 -6.82 0.34 -18.00
CA ASN A 198 -6.79 -1.09 -18.32
C ASN A 198 -6.45 -1.93 -17.08
N PRO A 199 -7.43 -2.58 -16.42
CA PRO A 199 -7.18 -3.43 -15.26
C PRO A 199 -6.44 -4.72 -15.63
N GLN A 200 -6.51 -5.17 -16.88
CA GLN A 200 -5.91 -6.44 -17.30
C GLN A 200 -4.38 -6.40 -17.23
N ALA A 201 -3.76 -5.31 -17.70
CA ALA A 201 -2.32 -5.13 -17.60
C ALA A 201 -1.85 -5.10 -16.14
N LEU A 202 -2.64 -4.48 -15.25
CA LEU A 202 -2.36 -4.45 -13.82
C LEU A 202 -2.48 -5.85 -13.21
N LYS A 203 -3.51 -6.61 -13.58
CA LYS A 203 -3.73 -7.98 -13.15
C LYS A 203 -2.59 -8.91 -13.59
N ASP A 204 -2.15 -8.78 -14.84
CA ASP A 204 -1.05 -9.60 -15.37
C ASP A 204 0.29 -9.28 -14.70
N LEU A 205 0.48 -8.04 -14.24
CA LEU A 205 1.66 -7.63 -13.48
C LEU A 205 1.60 -8.07 -12.01
N LEU A 206 0.44 -7.92 -11.36
CA LEU A 206 0.28 -8.20 -9.93
C LEU A 206 0.04 -9.68 -9.61
N GLY A 207 -0.59 -10.42 -10.53
CA GLY A 207 -0.90 -11.84 -10.37
C GLY A 207 0.27 -12.79 -10.62
N LYS A 208 1.43 -12.31 -11.11
CA LYS A 208 2.62 -13.14 -11.32
C LYS A 208 3.49 -13.16 -10.06
N THR A 209 3.89 -14.32 -9.56
CA THR A 209 4.79 -14.37 -8.40
C THR A 209 6.21 -13.91 -8.74
N ALA A 210 6.62 -14.04 -10.01
CA ALA A 210 7.95 -13.68 -10.50
C ALA A 210 9.07 -14.44 -9.79
N LYS A 211 8.83 -15.71 -9.47
CA LYS A 211 9.79 -16.61 -8.84
C LYS A 211 10.84 -17.02 -9.87
N LEU A 212 11.91 -16.26 -9.95
CA LEU A 212 13.06 -16.56 -10.79
C LEU A 212 14.00 -17.55 -10.10
N GLU A 213 14.28 -18.67 -10.76
CA GLU A 213 15.22 -19.68 -10.30
C GLU A 213 16.20 -20.04 -11.43
N PHE A 214 17.46 -20.25 -11.05
CA PHE A 214 18.49 -20.74 -11.95
C PHE A 214 18.91 -22.14 -11.51
N LYS A 215 18.82 -23.10 -12.43
CA LYS A 215 19.12 -24.52 -12.17
C LYS A 215 19.99 -25.10 -13.28
N LEU A 216 20.86 -26.03 -12.90
CA LEU A 216 21.60 -26.83 -13.86
C LEU A 216 20.65 -27.83 -14.53
N VAL A 217 20.77 -27.96 -15.84
CA VAL A 217 20.04 -28.98 -16.61
C VAL A 217 20.67 -30.34 -16.38
N ASP A 218 19.83 -31.37 -16.28
CA ASP A 218 20.29 -32.75 -16.17
C ASP A 218 20.39 -33.41 -17.54
N THR A 219 21.61 -33.45 -18.09
CA THR A 219 21.87 -34.01 -19.43
C THR A 219 21.85 -35.53 -19.48
N THR A 220 21.83 -36.22 -18.33
CA THR A 220 21.74 -37.69 -18.28
C THR A 220 20.31 -38.21 -18.37
N ALA A 221 19.32 -37.32 -18.38
CA ALA A 221 17.92 -37.69 -18.44
C ALA A 221 17.52 -38.21 -19.82
N ASN A 222 16.84 -39.34 -19.86
CA ASN A 222 16.31 -39.91 -21.10
C ASN A 222 15.07 -39.12 -21.57
N PRO A 223 15.06 -38.56 -22.79
CA PRO A 223 13.93 -37.82 -23.34
C PRO A 223 12.58 -38.57 -23.28
N ALA A 224 12.59 -39.88 -23.50
CA ALA A 224 11.37 -40.69 -23.49
C ALA A 224 10.74 -40.83 -22.09
N ASP A 225 11.56 -40.78 -21.04
CA ASP A 225 11.11 -40.86 -19.64
C ASP A 225 10.61 -39.50 -19.15
N LEU A 226 11.17 -38.40 -19.66
CA LEU A 226 10.72 -37.04 -19.35
C LEU A 226 9.30 -36.77 -19.85
N LEU A 227 8.94 -37.27 -21.04
CA LEU A 227 7.58 -37.17 -21.57
C LEU A 227 6.56 -37.91 -20.70
N LYS A 228 7.00 -38.92 -19.94
CA LYS A 228 6.18 -39.65 -18.95
C LYS A 228 6.19 -38.99 -17.56
N GLY A 229 6.90 -37.87 -17.39
CA GLY A 229 7.05 -37.16 -16.12
C GLY A 229 8.09 -37.76 -15.17
N ASN A 230 8.87 -38.76 -15.60
CA ASN A 230 9.86 -39.42 -14.77
C ASN A 230 11.21 -38.69 -14.89
N ALA A 231 11.69 -38.13 -13.78
CA ALA A 231 13.01 -37.53 -13.70
C ALA A 231 14.02 -38.47 -13.00
N PRO A 232 15.31 -38.40 -13.36
CA PRO A 232 16.38 -39.05 -12.60
C PRO A 232 16.38 -38.65 -11.12
N ALA A 233 16.94 -39.50 -10.26
CA ALA A 233 17.08 -39.21 -8.83
C ALA A 233 17.81 -37.87 -8.62
N GLY A 234 17.22 -36.99 -7.80
CA GLY A 234 17.75 -35.64 -7.57
C GLY A 234 17.36 -34.59 -8.62
N SER A 235 16.60 -34.94 -9.66
CA SER A 235 16.14 -34.04 -10.73
C SER A 235 14.61 -33.93 -10.77
N GLN A 236 14.10 -32.85 -11.35
CA GLN A 236 12.69 -32.61 -11.58
C GLN A 236 12.43 -32.28 -13.04
N VAL A 237 11.25 -32.64 -13.55
CA VAL A 237 10.81 -32.27 -14.89
C VAL A 237 10.10 -30.92 -14.81
N LEU A 238 10.48 -29.96 -15.65
CA LEU A 238 9.78 -28.69 -15.79
C LEU A 238 9.31 -28.48 -17.24
N PRO A 239 8.15 -27.82 -17.46
CA PRO A 239 7.70 -27.44 -18.79
C PRO A 239 8.69 -26.48 -19.45
N TYR A 240 9.02 -26.76 -20.72
CA TYR A 240 9.80 -25.88 -21.59
C TYR A 240 9.13 -25.80 -22.98
N PRO A 241 8.08 -24.97 -23.15
CA PRO A 241 7.31 -24.91 -24.40
C PRO A 241 8.16 -24.50 -25.62
N GLY A 242 9.18 -23.67 -25.41
CA GLY A 242 10.08 -23.17 -26.46
C GLY A 242 11.34 -24.00 -26.66
N ASN A 243 11.33 -25.30 -26.30
CA ASN A 243 12.53 -26.13 -26.37
C ASN A 243 13.01 -26.29 -27.83
N PRO A 244 14.26 -25.90 -28.16
CA PRO A 244 14.84 -26.10 -29.49
C PRO A 244 14.86 -27.57 -29.95
N LEU A 245 14.85 -28.52 -29.00
CA LEU A 245 14.85 -29.97 -29.26
C LEU A 245 13.45 -30.53 -29.60
N GLY A 246 12.40 -29.70 -29.62
CA GLY A 246 11.02 -30.12 -29.88
C GLY A 246 10.32 -30.89 -28.76
N ILE A 247 11.01 -31.12 -27.64
CA ILE A 247 10.47 -31.81 -26.45
C ILE A 247 9.95 -30.73 -25.48
N PRO A 248 8.64 -30.69 -25.13
CA PRO A 248 8.05 -29.59 -24.37
C PRO A 248 8.42 -29.58 -22.87
N VAL A 249 9.41 -30.37 -22.46
CA VAL A 249 9.88 -30.54 -21.09
C VAL A 249 11.40 -30.64 -21.05
N ILE A 250 11.98 -30.29 -19.90
CA ILE A 250 13.42 -30.43 -19.64
C ILE A 250 13.66 -30.89 -18.20
N ALA A 251 14.68 -31.72 -18.01
CA ALA A 251 15.11 -32.16 -16.69
C ALA A 251 16.05 -31.11 -16.09
N VAL A 252 15.76 -30.65 -14.87
CA VAL A 252 16.65 -29.78 -14.11
C VAL A 252 16.97 -30.41 -12.76
N LYS A 253 18.19 -30.20 -12.27
CA LYS A 253 18.56 -30.62 -10.91
C LYS A 253 17.65 -29.90 -9.90
N ARG A 254 17.14 -30.61 -8.88
CA ARG A 254 16.23 -30.02 -7.87
C ARG A 254 16.83 -28.83 -7.11
N PRO A 255 18.11 -28.85 -6.67
CA PRO A 255 18.68 -27.74 -5.91
C PRO A 255 18.66 -26.43 -6.71
N VAL A 256 18.05 -25.39 -6.15
CA VAL A 256 18.12 -24.04 -6.71
C VAL A 256 19.54 -23.53 -6.52
N VAL A 257 20.20 -23.21 -7.63
CA VAL A 257 21.59 -22.76 -7.60
C VAL A 257 21.62 -21.29 -7.21
N ILE A 258 20.82 -20.46 -7.89
CA ILE A 258 20.64 -19.03 -7.61
C ILE A 258 19.16 -18.69 -7.75
N SER A 259 18.67 -17.74 -6.96
CA SER A 259 17.28 -17.29 -6.94
C SER A 259 17.22 -15.78 -7.22
N GLY A 260 16.07 -15.30 -7.71
CA GLY A 260 15.85 -13.90 -8.07
C GLY A 260 15.85 -12.92 -6.90
N ASP A 261 15.83 -13.38 -5.66
CA ASP A 261 15.98 -12.55 -4.46
C ASP A 261 17.35 -11.87 -4.36
N GLN A 262 18.35 -12.38 -5.11
CA GLN A 262 19.69 -11.80 -5.17
C GLN A 262 19.85 -10.79 -6.32
N LEU A 263 18.77 -10.40 -7.00
CA LEU A 263 18.79 -9.40 -8.07
C LEU A 263 18.72 -7.99 -7.49
N ILE A 264 19.55 -7.09 -8.02
CA ILE A 264 19.52 -5.65 -7.71
C ILE A 264 18.88 -4.82 -8.80
N ASP A 265 18.97 -5.27 -10.05
CA ASP A 265 18.43 -4.55 -11.20
C ASP A 265 18.00 -5.54 -12.29
N ALA A 266 16.96 -5.14 -13.01
CA ALA A 266 16.45 -5.82 -14.20
C ALA A 266 15.88 -4.77 -15.15
N GLN A 267 16.35 -4.76 -16.40
CA GLN A 267 15.97 -3.78 -17.41
C GLN A 267 15.69 -4.45 -18.74
N GLN A 268 14.68 -3.94 -19.43
CA GLN A 268 14.44 -4.30 -20.82
C GLN A 268 15.55 -3.68 -21.68
N THR A 269 16.14 -4.50 -22.55
CA THR A 269 17.11 -4.06 -23.54
C THR A 269 16.84 -4.78 -24.87
N PHE A 270 17.53 -4.37 -25.92
CA PHE A 270 17.46 -4.99 -27.23
C PHE A 270 18.82 -5.59 -27.56
N ASP A 271 18.81 -6.77 -28.17
CA ASP A 271 20.01 -7.33 -28.77
C ASP A 271 20.44 -6.47 -29.97
N GLN A 272 21.71 -6.06 -30.01
CA GLN A 272 22.27 -5.19 -31.05
C GLN A 272 22.30 -5.86 -32.44
N GLN A 273 22.32 -7.20 -32.50
CA GLN A 273 22.40 -7.93 -33.76
C GLN A 273 21.02 -8.28 -34.32
N THR A 274 20.15 -8.83 -33.46
CA THR A 274 18.85 -9.37 -33.88
C THR A 274 17.69 -8.39 -33.65
N ASN A 275 17.93 -7.30 -32.93
CA ASN A 275 16.90 -6.36 -32.45
C ASN A 275 15.79 -7.05 -31.63
N ALA A 276 16.06 -8.25 -31.09
CA ALA A 276 15.14 -8.97 -30.24
C ALA A 276 15.09 -8.36 -28.84
N ALA A 277 13.91 -8.29 -28.23
CA ALA A 277 13.75 -7.81 -26.87
C ALA A 277 14.27 -8.86 -25.88
N GLN A 278 15.11 -8.43 -24.95
CA GLN A 278 15.70 -9.28 -23.91
C GLN A 278 15.67 -8.55 -22.56
N VAL A 279 15.78 -9.31 -21.46
CA VAL A 279 15.83 -8.74 -20.11
C VAL A 279 17.22 -8.90 -19.55
N ALA A 280 17.94 -7.78 -19.42
CA ALA A 280 19.22 -7.74 -18.74
C ALA A 280 19.00 -7.70 -17.22
N PHE A 281 19.78 -8.46 -16.47
CA PHE A 281 19.70 -8.50 -15.02
C PHE A 281 21.08 -8.40 -14.38
N THR A 282 21.11 -7.85 -13.16
CA THR A 282 22.33 -7.72 -12.36
C THR A 282 22.08 -8.30 -10.97
N PHE A 283 22.98 -9.16 -10.52
CA PHE A 283 22.98 -9.69 -9.14
C PHE A 283 23.68 -8.75 -8.16
N ASP A 284 23.36 -8.90 -6.88
CA ASP A 284 24.13 -8.32 -5.79
C ASP A 284 25.54 -8.94 -5.69
N GLY A 285 26.37 -8.41 -4.77
CA GLY A 285 27.74 -8.89 -4.59
C GLY A 285 27.86 -10.36 -4.14
N GLN A 286 26.87 -10.91 -3.43
CA GLN A 286 26.88 -12.31 -3.01
C GLN A 286 26.41 -13.24 -4.13
N GLY A 287 25.28 -12.92 -4.76
CA GLY A 287 24.72 -13.61 -5.91
C GLY A 287 25.68 -13.63 -7.09
N GLY A 288 26.34 -12.51 -7.38
CA GLY A 288 27.36 -12.41 -8.43
C GLY A 288 28.55 -13.35 -8.20
N ARG A 289 29.06 -13.47 -6.96
CA ARG A 289 30.13 -14.42 -6.62
C ARG A 289 29.68 -15.87 -6.74
N LYS A 290 28.44 -16.17 -6.31
CA LYS A 290 27.86 -17.52 -6.45
C LYS A 290 27.69 -17.88 -7.93
N PHE A 291 27.22 -16.93 -8.75
CA PHE A 291 27.07 -17.07 -10.19
C PHE A 291 28.40 -17.28 -10.90
N ALA A 292 29.42 -16.50 -10.54
CA ALA A 292 30.77 -16.66 -11.06
C ALA A 292 31.34 -18.06 -10.77
N ARG A 293 31.22 -18.55 -9.53
CA ARG A 293 31.70 -19.89 -9.16
C ARG A 293 31.00 -20.99 -9.95
N ILE A 294 29.66 -20.93 -10.01
CA ILE A 294 28.86 -21.97 -10.67
C ILE A 294 29.12 -22.01 -12.17
N THR A 295 29.25 -20.85 -12.81
CA THR A 295 29.55 -20.77 -14.25
C THR A 295 30.98 -21.23 -14.56
N GLN A 296 31.95 -20.97 -13.68
CA GLN A 296 33.31 -21.53 -13.79
C GLN A 296 33.32 -23.06 -13.73
N GLU A 297 32.56 -23.66 -12.83
CA GLU A 297 32.52 -25.12 -12.63
C GLU A 297 31.71 -25.88 -13.70
N ASN A 298 30.89 -25.18 -14.50
CA ASN A 298 29.92 -25.79 -15.42
C ASN A 298 29.98 -25.24 -16.85
N VAL A 299 31.15 -24.79 -17.29
CA VAL A 299 31.38 -24.40 -18.70
C VAL A 299 31.00 -25.56 -19.64
N GLY A 300 30.32 -25.23 -20.74
CA GLY A 300 29.81 -26.17 -21.74
C GLY A 300 28.50 -26.88 -21.38
N LYS A 301 27.95 -26.66 -20.17
CA LYS A 301 26.68 -27.27 -19.75
C LYS A 301 25.49 -26.30 -19.89
N PRO A 302 24.27 -26.81 -20.13
CA PRO A 302 23.08 -25.99 -20.19
C PRO A 302 22.65 -25.49 -18.79
N PHE A 303 22.26 -24.22 -18.74
CA PHE A 303 21.85 -23.53 -17.53
C PHE A 303 20.42 -22.98 -17.69
N ALA A 304 19.46 -23.60 -17.00
CA ALA A 304 18.06 -23.26 -17.14
C ALA A 304 17.67 -22.05 -16.30
N ILE A 305 16.96 -21.12 -16.95
CA ILE A 305 16.33 -19.95 -16.34
C ILE A 305 14.83 -20.26 -16.24
N ILE A 306 14.34 -20.31 -15.01
CA ILE A 306 12.98 -20.74 -14.68
C ILE A 306 12.24 -19.57 -14.06
N LEU A 307 11.02 -19.33 -14.54
CA LEU A 307 10.10 -18.34 -13.99
C LEU A 307 8.78 -19.06 -13.67
N ASP A 308 8.34 -18.98 -12.41
CA ASP A 308 7.05 -19.53 -11.96
C ASP A 308 6.87 -21.02 -12.38
N ASN A 309 7.93 -21.82 -12.13
CA ASN A 309 8.04 -23.25 -12.49
C ASN A 309 8.00 -23.57 -14.00
N LYS A 310 8.16 -22.58 -14.88
CA LYS A 310 8.28 -22.78 -16.33
C LYS A 310 9.66 -22.34 -16.80
N VAL A 311 10.30 -23.15 -17.64
CA VAL A 311 11.59 -22.82 -18.23
C VAL A 311 11.36 -21.82 -19.36
N ILE A 312 12.03 -20.68 -19.25
CA ILE A 312 11.99 -19.61 -20.25
C ILE A 312 13.08 -19.86 -21.30
N SER A 313 14.30 -20.15 -20.83
CA SER A 313 15.44 -20.47 -21.67
C SER A 313 16.45 -21.35 -20.94
N ALA A 314 17.21 -22.13 -21.70
CA ALA A 314 18.28 -22.98 -21.18
C ALA A 314 19.55 -22.86 -22.04
N PRO A 315 20.20 -21.68 -22.08
CA PRO A 315 21.43 -21.49 -22.85
C PRO A 315 22.59 -22.32 -22.28
N ASN A 316 23.55 -22.64 -23.14
CA ASN A 316 24.82 -23.24 -22.70
C ASN A 316 25.74 -22.17 -22.12
N ILE A 317 26.48 -22.50 -21.06
CA ILE A 317 27.50 -21.62 -20.49
C ILE A 317 28.74 -21.70 -21.38
N GLU A 318 28.95 -20.71 -22.25
CA GLU A 318 30.11 -20.69 -23.16
C GLU A 318 31.40 -20.26 -22.45
N THR A 319 31.31 -19.21 -21.64
CA THR A 319 32.43 -18.64 -20.88
C THR A 319 32.04 -18.37 -19.43
N PRO A 320 32.98 -18.45 -18.46
CA PRO A 320 32.70 -18.09 -17.08
C PRO A 320 32.20 -16.65 -16.93
N ILE A 321 31.08 -16.45 -16.22
CA ILE A 321 30.47 -15.12 -16.06
C ILE A 321 30.86 -14.54 -14.71
N LEU A 322 31.95 -13.76 -14.70
CA LEU A 322 32.51 -13.21 -13.45
C LEU A 322 31.87 -11.89 -13.01
N GLY A 323 31.18 -11.21 -13.92
CA GLY A 323 30.62 -9.87 -13.71
C GLY A 323 29.27 -9.82 -12.99
N GLY A 324 28.66 -10.96 -12.66
CA GLY A 324 27.35 -11.01 -11.99
C GLY A 324 26.18 -10.43 -12.81
N ARG A 325 26.35 -10.27 -14.11
CA ARG A 325 25.35 -9.75 -15.06
C ARG A 325 25.00 -10.82 -16.08
N GLY A 326 23.75 -10.83 -16.54
CA GLY A 326 23.30 -11.74 -17.58
C GLY A 326 22.12 -11.18 -18.35
N VAL A 327 21.73 -11.90 -19.39
CA VAL A 327 20.55 -11.59 -20.20
C VAL A 327 19.65 -12.82 -20.26
N ILE A 328 18.34 -12.59 -20.16
CA ILE A 328 17.31 -13.60 -20.39
C ILE A 328 16.82 -13.42 -21.81
N ASN A 329 17.19 -14.40 -22.65
CA ASN A 329 16.73 -14.46 -24.03
C ASN A 329 15.42 -15.26 -24.10
N GLY A 330 14.53 -14.86 -25.01
CA GLY A 330 13.25 -15.49 -25.25
C GLY A 330 12.47 -14.77 -26.35
N ASN A 331 11.34 -15.31 -26.77
CA ASN A 331 10.45 -14.68 -27.74
C ASN A 331 9.61 -13.57 -27.08
N PHE A 332 10.27 -12.56 -26.53
CA PHE A 332 9.62 -11.44 -25.87
C PHE A 332 9.26 -10.33 -26.86
N THR A 333 8.10 -9.72 -26.63
CA THR A 333 7.79 -8.38 -27.14
C THR A 333 8.40 -7.33 -26.20
N ALA A 334 8.62 -6.09 -26.70
CA ALA A 334 9.10 -4.99 -25.87
C ALA A 334 8.25 -4.78 -24.60
N GLN A 335 6.92 -4.89 -24.73
CA GLN A 335 6.00 -4.78 -23.60
C GLN A 335 6.18 -5.93 -22.60
N SER A 336 6.18 -7.18 -23.06
CA SER A 336 6.34 -8.35 -22.16
C SER A 336 7.72 -8.40 -21.48
N ALA A 337 8.76 -7.91 -22.15
CA ALA A 337 10.10 -7.81 -21.57
C ALA A 337 10.15 -6.72 -20.49
N ASN A 338 9.46 -5.58 -20.69
CA ASN A 338 9.33 -4.55 -19.67
C ASN A 338 8.53 -5.04 -18.46
N GLU A 339 7.40 -5.70 -18.67
CA GLU A 339 6.59 -6.29 -17.59
C GLU A 339 7.39 -7.30 -16.76
N LEU A 340 8.17 -8.16 -17.44
CA LEU A 340 9.07 -9.10 -16.76
C LEU A 340 10.18 -8.37 -15.98
N ALA A 341 10.80 -7.35 -16.57
CA ALA A 341 11.83 -6.55 -15.90
C ALA A 341 11.30 -5.89 -14.61
N ILE A 342 10.10 -5.29 -14.67
CA ILE A 342 9.42 -4.72 -13.49
C ILE A 342 9.17 -5.80 -12.44
N ALA A 343 8.62 -6.95 -12.86
CA ALA A 343 8.33 -8.05 -11.96
C ALA A 343 9.59 -8.57 -11.25
N LEU A 344 10.71 -8.71 -11.96
CA LEU A 344 12.00 -9.14 -11.40
C LEU A 344 12.60 -8.10 -10.44
N ARG A 345 12.59 -6.81 -10.81
CA ARG A 345 13.15 -5.73 -9.98
C ARG A 345 12.37 -5.49 -8.70
N SER A 346 11.05 -5.65 -8.76
CA SER A 346 10.18 -5.51 -7.60
C SER A 346 10.37 -6.61 -6.54
N GLY A 347 10.92 -7.76 -6.94
CA GLY A 347 11.10 -8.95 -6.12
C GLY A 347 9.99 -9.99 -6.30
N LYS A 348 10.23 -11.20 -5.78
CA LYS A 348 9.26 -12.29 -5.80
C LYS A 348 8.16 -12.09 -4.77
N LEU A 349 6.92 -12.44 -5.12
CA LEU A 349 5.84 -12.53 -4.15
C LEU A 349 6.06 -13.77 -3.26
N PRO A 350 5.91 -13.65 -1.92
CA PRO A 350 6.06 -14.77 -0.99
C PRO A 350 4.85 -15.71 -0.99
N ILE A 351 3.71 -15.26 -1.54
CA ILE A 351 2.43 -15.98 -1.59
C ILE A 351 1.75 -15.61 -2.91
N ASP A 352 1.07 -16.57 -3.54
CA ASP A 352 0.30 -16.31 -4.75
C ASP A 352 -0.93 -15.45 -4.45
N LEU A 353 -1.25 -14.51 -5.35
CA LEU A 353 -2.32 -13.52 -5.17
C LEU A 353 -3.37 -13.70 -6.27
N LYS A 354 -4.57 -14.14 -5.88
CA LYS A 354 -5.72 -14.32 -6.77
C LYS A 354 -6.61 -13.09 -6.76
N VAL A 355 -7.10 -12.67 -7.92
CA VAL A 355 -8.08 -11.57 -8.01
C VAL A 355 -9.46 -12.11 -7.64
N ILE A 356 -10.08 -11.61 -6.56
CA ILE A 356 -11.48 -11.91 -6.23
C ILE A 356 -12.43 -10.90 -6.89
N GLU A 357 -12.05 -9.62 -6.85
CA GLU A 357 -12.92 -8.54 -7.29
C GLU A 357 -12.14 -7.54 -8.13
N GLU A 358 -12.74 -7.12 -9.24
CA GLU A 358 -12.22 -6.07 -10.11
C GLU A 358 -13.33 -5.05 -10.38
N ARG A 359 -12.99 -3.76 -10.29
CA ARG A 359 -13.87 -2.67 -10.70
C ARG A 359 -13.04 -1.63 -11.46
N THR A 360 -13.61 -1.07 -12.51
CA THR A 360 -12.98 0.02 -13.26
C THR A 360 -13.95 1.18 -13.32
N VAL A 361 -13.44 2.38 -13.04
CA VAL A 361 -14.22 3.62 -13.13
C VAL A 361 -13.66 4.42 -14.30
N GLY A 362 -14.52 4.75 -15.26
CA GLY A 362 -14.16 5.59 -16.39
C GLY A 362 -13.85 7.03 -15.96
N PRO A 363 -12.84 7.71 -16.54
CA PRO A 363 -12.53 9.10 -16.22
C PRO A 363 -13.70 10.07 -16.45
N ASP A 364 -14.56 9.78 -17.43
CA ASP A 364 -15.70 10.63 -17.78
C ASP A 364 -16.75 10.67 -16.66
N LEU A 365 -17.02 9.53 -16.02
CA LEU A 365 -17.95 9.45 -14.88
C LEU A 365 -17.43 10.27 -13.68
N GLY A 366 -16.11 10.27 -13.47
CA GLY A 366 -15.47 11.11 -12.46
C GLY A 366 -15.57 12.59 -12.79
N ALA A 367 -15.28 12.98 -14.04
CA ALA A 367 -15.36 14.37 -14.49
C ALA A 367 -16.78 14.95 -14.37
N ASP A 368 -17.80 14.20 -14.75
CA ASP A 368 -19.19 14.62 -14.62
C ASP A 368 -19.62 14.77 -13.16
N SER A 369 -19.20 13.82 -12.30
CA SER A 369 -19.49 13.88 -10.88
C SER A 369 -18.77 15.05 -10.19
N ILE A 370 -17.54 15.39 -10.61
CA ILE A 370 -16.83 16.61 -10.17
C ILE A 370 -17.62 17.85 -10.57
N ARG A 371 -18.06 17.96 -11.83
CA ARG A 371 -18.81 19.13 -12.31
C ARG A 371 -20.11 19.32 -11.55
N ALA A 372 -20.88 18.25 -11.38
CA ALA A 372 -22.13 18.27 -10.61
C ALA A 372 -21.88 18.63 -9.14
N GLY A 373 -20.85 18.05 -8.52
CA GLY A 373 -20.46 18.34 -7.13
C GLY A 373 -20.02 19.79 -6.92
N ILE A 374 -19.22 20.35 -7.82
CA ILE A 374 -18.81 21.77 -7.78
C ILE A 374 -20.02 22.68 -7.95
N LEU A 375 -20.90 22.40 -8.91
CA LEU A 375 -22.11 23.19 -9.13
C LEU A 375 -23.02 23.18 -7.89
N ALA A 376 -23.29 22.00 -7.32
CA ALA A 376 -24.11 21.86 -6.12
C ALA A 376 -23.49 22.60 -4.92
N SER A 377 -22.16 22.46 -4.73
CA SER A 377 -21.43 23.14 -3.65
C SER A 377 -21.44 24.66 -3.82
N ALA A 378 -21.30 25.16 -5.05
CA ALA A 378 -21.34 26.59 -5.35
C ALA A 378 -22.74 27.18 -5.08
N ILE A 379 -23.80 26.50 -5.52
CA ILE A 379 -25.19 26.92 -5.25
C ILE A 379 -25.46 26.95 -3.74
N ALA A 380 -25.08 25.90 -3.02
CA ALA A 380 -25.24 25.82 -1.57
C ALA A 380 -24.46 26.94 -0.85
N ALA A 381 -23.20 27.16 -1.22
CA ALA A 381 -22.37 28.21 -0.63
C ALA A 381 -22.96 29.61 -0.87
N VAL A 382 -23.40 29.92 -2.09
CA VAL A 382 -24.02 31.22 -2.41
C VAL A 382 -25.32 31.41 -1.63
N ALA A 383 -26.20 30.40 -1.61
CA ALA A 383 -27.47 30.46 -0.87
C ALA A 383 -27.23 30.73 0.62
N VAL A 384 -26.25 30.04 1.22
CA VAL A 384 -25.89 30.21 2.63
C VAL A 384 -25.26 31.57 2.90
N ILE A 385 -24.37 32.06 2.02
CA ILE A 385 -23.75 33.39 2.14
C ILE A 385 -24.82 34.48 2.12
N VAL A 386 -25.77 34.40 1.18
CA VAL A 386 -26.88 35.36 1.06
C VAL A 386 -27.77 35.28 2.29
N PHE A 387 -28.15 34.08 2.73
CA PHE A 387 -28.95 33.88 3.93
C PHE A 387 -28.30 34.51 5.17
N MET A 388 -27.00 34.28 5.38
CA MET A 388 -26.26 34.84 6.52
C MET A 388 -26.15 36.36 6.44
N ALA A 389 -25.86 36.91 5.26
CA ALA A 389 -25.75 38.34 5.05
C ALA A 389 -27.08 39.07 5.28
N VAL A 390 -28.20 38.50 4.80
CA VAL A 390 -29.54 39.07 4.96
C VAL A 390 -30.02 38.96 6.41
N THR A 391 -29.80 37.81 7.05
CA THR A 391 -30.36 37.53 8.38
C THR A 391 -29.58 38.19 9.52
N TYR A 392 -28.25 38.28 9.40
CA TYR A 392 -27.35 38.72 10.49
C TYR A 392 -26.52 39.96 10.14
N GLY A 393 -26.74 40.56 8.96
CA GLY A 393 -26.05 41.76 8.51
C GLY A 393 -24.53 41.65 8.59
N ARG A 394 -23.91 42.53 9.39
CA ARG A 394 -22.44 42.59 9.56
C ARG A 394 -21.85 41.35 10.22
N PHE A 395 -22.54 40.77 11.21
CA PHE A 395 -22.11 39.54 11.86
C PHE A 395 -22.21 38.34 10.89
N GLY A 396 -23.20 38.39 9.98
CA GLY A 396 -23.30 37.49 8.84
C GLY A 396 -22.10 37.57 7.91
N MET A 397 -21.61 38.78 7.60
CA MET A 397 -20.42 38.96 6.76
C MET A 397 -19.14 38.39 7.40
N TYR A 398 -19.00 38.50 8.73
CA TYR A 398 -17.88 37.87 9.46
C TYR A 398 -17.96 36.35 9.45
N ALA A 399 -19.17 35.79 9.59
CA ALA A 399 -19.40 34.36 9.44
C ALA A 399 -19.06 33.87 8.03
N ASN A 400 -19.49 34.60 6.98
CA ASN A 400 -19.19 34.27 5.59
C ASN A 400 -17.68 34.24 5.31
N LEU A 401 -16.94 35.24 5.80
CA LEU A 401 -15.48 35.25 5.68
C LEU A 401 -14.84 34.06 6.39
N ALA A 402 -15.33 33.70 7.57
CA ALA A 402 -14.83 32.55 8.32
C ALA A 402 -15.07 31.23 7.57
N VAL A 403 -16.23 31.06 6.92
CA VAL A 403 -16.55 29.87 6.11
C VAL A 403 -15.63 29.75 4.90
N VAL A 404 -15.38 30.85 4.19
CA VAL A 404 -14.45 30.86 3.04
C VAL A 404 -13.05 30.45 3.48
N ILE A 405 -12.55 31.04 4.58
CA ILE A 405 -11.26 30.66 5.16
C ILE A 405 -11.28 29.20 5.61
N ASN A 406 -12.37 28.72 6.20
CA ASN A 406 -12.51 27.34 6.63
C ASN A 406 -12.34 26.36 5.46
N VAL A 407 -13.02 26.61 4.33
CA VAL A 407 -12.88 25.78 3.13
C VAL A 407 -11.42 25.76 2.62
N LEU A 408 -10.77 26.92 2.54
CA LEU A 408 -9.36 27.01 2.12
C LEU A 408 -8.43 26.25 3.08
N VAL A 409 -8.65 26.36 4.39
CA VAL A 409 -7.84 25.65 5.38
C VAL A 409 -8.04 24.14 5.30
N ILE A 410 -9.27 23.65 5.07
CA ILE A 410 -9.51 22.21 4.88
C ILE A 410 -8.71 21.70 3.69
N LEU A 411 -8.76 22.40 2.55
CA LEU A 411 -8.01 22.04 1.34
C LEU A 411 -6.50 22.04 1.60
N ALA A 412 -5.99 23.04 2.31
CA ALA A 412 -4.58 23.11 2.69
C ALA A 412 -4.14 21.93 3.55
N VAL A 413 -4.92 21.61 4.58
CA VAL A 413 -4.61 20.49 5.49
C VAL A 413 -4.65 19.16 4.76
N MET A 414 -5.65 18.95 3.90
CA MET A 414 -5.73 17.76 3.05
C MET A 414 -4.50 17.61 2.15
N ALA A 415 -4.09 18.71 1.50
CA ALA A 415 -2.91 18.71 0.65
C ALA A 415 -1.63 18.37 1.45
N MET A 416 -1.47 18.93 2.66
CA MET A 416 -0.30 18.67 3.52
C MET A 416 -0.19 17.20 3.94
N ILE A 417 -1.31 16.55 4.26
CA ILE A 417 -1.32 15.14 4.70
C ILE A 417 -1.47 14.15 3.53
N LYS A 418 -1.45 14.64 2.28
CA LYS A 418 -1.73 13.85 1.07
C LYS A 418 -3.04 13.06 1.14
N ALA A 419 -4.07 13.68 1.71
CA ALA A 419 -5.40 13.06 1.79
C ALA A 419 -6.05 13.02 0.41
N THR A 420 -6.66 11.88 0.12
CA THR A 420 -7.39 11.65 -1.13
C THR A 420 -8.79 12.25 -1.08
N LEU A 421 -9.12 13.10 -2.06
CA LEU A 421 -10.46 13.63 -2.27
C LEU A 421 -11.31 12.63 -3.06
N THR A 422 -12.44 12.22 -2.50
CA THR A 422 -13.40 11.27 -3.11
C THR A 422 -14.74 11.94 -3.37
N LEU A 423 -15.66 11.28 -4.08
CA LEU A 423 -17.02 11.81 -4.27
C LEU A 423 -17.76 12.00 -2.93
N PRO A 424 -17.78 11.02 -2.01
CA PRO A 424 -18.24 11.26 -0.65
C PRO A 424 -17.47 12.38 0.04
N GLY A 425 -16.15 12.50 -0.17
CA GLY A 425 -15.35 13.63 0.34
C GLY A 425 -15.95 15.00 -0.03
N ILE A 426 -16.42 15.19 -1.27
CA ILE A 426 -17.12 16.42 -1.70
C ILE A 426 -18.41 16.63 -0.91
N ALA A 427 -19.21 15.58 -0.68
CA ALA A 427 -20.38 15.67 0.20
C ALA A 427 -19.99 16.08 1.64
N GLY A 428 -18.83 15.61 2.12
CA GLY A 428 -18.23 16.02 3.39
C GLY A 428 -17.91 17.51 3.45
N PHE A 429 -17.43 18.11 2.36
CA PHE A 429 -17.25 19.56 2.24
C PHE A 429 -18.57 20.31 2.36
N ILE A 430 -19.60 19.87 1.65
CA ILE A 430 -20.94 20.48 1.70
C ILE A 430 -21.50 20.43 3.12
N LEU A 431 -21.39 19.28 3.79
CA LEU A 431 -21.82 19.10 5.17
C LEU A 431 -21.05 20.04 6.11
N THR A 432 -19.74 20.13 5.94
CA THR A 432 -18.86 20.98 6.77
C THR A 432 -19.18 22.46 6.59
N ILE A 433 -19.52 22.91 5.37
CA ILE A 433 -19.96 24.28 5.13
C ILE A 433 -21.24 24.57 5.93
N GLY A 434 -22.20 23.65 5.93
CA GLY A 434 -23.44 23.77 6.70
C GLY A 434 -23.19 23.84 8.21
N THR A 435 -22.40 22.90 8.75
CA THR A 435 -22.09 22.86 10.20
C THR A 435 -21.23 24.04 10.66
N ALA A 436 -20.30 24.52 9.82
CA ALA A 436 -19.51 25.72 10.12
C ALA A 436 -20.36 26.98 10.20
N VAL A 437 -21.43 27.05 9.40
CA VAL A 437 -22.39 28.17 9.47
C VAL A 437 -23.30 28.05 10.67
N ASP A 438 -23.78 26.85 11.00
CA ASP A 438 -24.61 26.60 12.18
C ASP A 438 -23.94 27.09 13.48
N ALA A 439 -22.63 26.84 13.63
CA ALA A 439 -21.86 27.36 14.77
C ALA A 439 -21.92 28.90 14.87
N ASN A 440 -21.87 29.60 13.73
CA ASN A 440 -21.95 31.07 13.69
C ASN A 440 -23.40 31.56 13.92
N VAL A 441 -24.40 30.83 13.42
CA VAL A 441 -25.82 31.08 13.70
C VAL A 441 -26.09 31.00 15.20
N LEU A 442 -25.63 29.93 15.86
CA LEU A 442 -25.82 29.75 17.30
C LEU A 442 -25.20 30.88 18.12
N ILE A 443 -23.98 31.32 17.75
CA ILE A 443 -23.33 32.47 18.39
C ILE A 443 -24.19 33.72 18.21
N ASN A 444 -24.63 34.03 16.99
CA ASN A 444 -25.40 35.24 16.71
C ASN A 444 -26.76 35.26 17.41
N GLU A 445 -27.49 34.14 17.42
CA GLU A 445 -28.76 34.03 18.15
C GLU A 445 -28.56 34.13 19.65
N ARG A 446 -27.50 33.53 20.22
CA ARG A 446 -27.20 33.65 21.65
C ARG A 446 -26.87 35.10 22.02
N ILE A 447 -26.16 35.83 21.17
CA ILE A 447 -25.91 37.28 21.36
C ILE A 447 -27.23 38.07 21.31
N ARG A 448 -28.12 37.75 20.36
CA ARG A 448 -29.45 38.37 20.23
C ARG A 448 -30.33 38.10 21.45
N GLU A 449 -30.30 36.88 21.97
CA GLU A 449 -31.00 36.48 23.20
C GLU A 449 -30.50 37.28 24.40
N GLU A 450 -29.18 37.37 24.58
CA GLU A 450 -28.59 38.12 25.69
C GLU A 450 -28.84 39.64 25.59
N ARG A 451 -28.94 40.17 24.37
CA ARG A 451 -29.34 41.56 24.16
C ARG A 451 -30.81 41.80 24.48
N ARG A 452 -31.70 40.86 24.15
CA ARG A 452 -33.14 40.91 24.52
C ARG A 452 -33.35 40.85 26.03
N ARG A 453 -32.45 40.19 26.77
CA ARG A 453 -32.41 40.19 28.24
C ARG A 453 -31.93 41.51 28.86
N GLY A 454 -31.71 42.56 28.06
CA GLY A 454 -31.38 43.91 28.52
C GLY A 454 -29.89 44.15 28.80
N ARG A 455 -29.01 43.20 28.47
CA ARG A 455 -27.57 43.33 28.74
C ARG A 455 -26.90 44.32 27.80
N SER A 456 -25.80 44.93 28.25
CA SER A 456 -25.00 45.82 27.40
C SER A 456 -24.45 45.08 26.18
N VAL A 457 -24.14 45.82 25.11
CA VAL A 457 -23.60 45.28 23.85
C VAL A 457 -22.37 44.39 24.08
N VAL A 458 -21.40 44.89 24.86
CA VAL A 458 -20.15 44.16 25.14
C VAL A 458 -20.41 42.89 25.96
N GLN A 459 -21.26 42.97 26.99
CA GLN A 459 -21.62 41.82 27.82
C GLN A 459 -22.40 40.76 27.03
N SER A 460 -23.30 41.19 26.13
CA SER A 460 -24.10 40.28 25.29
C SER A 460 -23.20 39.47 24.36
N VAL A 461 -22.19 40.12 23.76
CA VAL A 461 -21.21 39.44 22.90
C VAL A 461 -20.32 38.50 23.72
N GLU A 462 -19.79 38.95 24.85
CA GLU A 462 -18.92 38.11 25.68
C GLU A 462 -19.63 36.86 26.20
N LEU A 463 -20.86 37.01 26.72
CA LEU A 463 -21.60 35.85 27.18
C LEU A 463 -22.14 35.01 26.01
N GLY A 464 -22.53 35.64 24.90
CA GLY A 464 -22.94 34.93 23.69
C GLY A 464 -21.88 33.94 23.21
N TYR A 465 -20.63 34.39 23.07
CA TYR A 465 -19.52 33.51 22.71
C TYR A 465 -19.21 32.47 23.80
N LYS A 466 -19.27 32.85 25.09
CA LYS A 466 -18.98 31.91 26.18
C LYS A 466 -19.97 30.74 26.20
N GLU A 467 -21.27 31.04 26.16
CA GLU A 467 -22.33 30.03 26.22
C GLU A 467 -22.40 29.22 24.93
N ALA A 468 -22.38 29.87 23.76
CA ALA A 468 -22.43 29.17 22.48
C ALA A 468 -21.20 28.26 22.27
N SER A 469 -20.01 28.66 22.73
CA SER A 469 -18.80 27.85 22.56
C SER A 469 -18.89 26.47 23.21
N ARG A 470 -19.60 26.35 24.34
CA ARG A 470 -19.82 25.06 25.00
C ARG A 470 -20.69 24.15 24.15
N THR A 471 -21.84 24.64 23.68
CA THR A 471 -22.76 23.88 22.84
C THR A 471 -22.12 23.50 21.50
N ILE A 472 -21.36 24.41 20.87
CA ILE A 472 -20.62 24.14 19.64
C ILE A 472 -19.59 23.03 19.85
N PHE A 473 -18.88 23.05 20.97
CA PHE A 473 -17.91 22.02 21.29
C PHE A 473 -18.59 20.66 21.50
N GLU A 474 -19.69 20.60 22.26
CA GLU A 474 -20.46 19.36 22.50
C GLU A 474 -21.02 18.75 21.20
N ALA A 475 -21.59 19.57 20.31
CA ALA A 475 -22.08 19.12 19.01
C ALA A 475 -20.94 18.60 18.10
N ASN A 476 -19.83 19.33 18.03
CA ASN A 476 -18.68 18.95 17.21
C ASN A 476 -17.96 17.70 17.73
N VAL A 477 -17.90 17.49 19.05
CA VAL A 477 -17.37 16.25 19.63
C VAL A 477 -18.21 15.05 19.18
N THR A 478 -19.54 15.19 19.16
CA THR A 478 -20.45 14.14 18.66
C THR A 478 -20.15 13.79 17.20
N HIS A 479 -20.03 14.81 16.33
CA HIS A 479 -19.65 14.60 14.93
C HIS A 479 -18.24 13.99 14.79
N ALA A 480 -17.29 14.40 15.63
CA ALA A 480 -15.93 13.87 15.60
C ALA A 480 -15.90 12.39 15.99
N ILE A 481 -16.71 11.95 16.96
CA ILE A 481 -16.86 10.53 17.31
C ILE A 481 -17.34 9.74 16.10
N SER A 482 -18.40 10.21 15.41
CA SER A 482 -18.88 9.57 14.18
C SER A 482 -17.80 9.53 13.10
N GLY A 483 -17.05 10.63 12.91
CA GLY A 483 -15.93 10.72 11.98
C GLY A 483 -14.82 9.70 12.28
N ILE A 484 -14.43 9.55 13.55
CA ILE A 484 -13.41 8.59 13.97
C ILE A 484 -13.87 7.15 13.72
N ILE A 485 -15.13 6.83 14.04
CA ILE A 485 -15.69 5.50 13.76
C ILE A 485 -15.66 5.21 12.26
N MET A 486 -16.04 6.17 11.42
CA MET A 486 -15.97 6.03 9.96
C MET A 486 -14.52 5.89 9.45
N LEU A 487 -13.54 6.54 10.10
CA LEU A 487 -12.13 6.42 9.71
C LEU A 487 -11.54 5.04 10.03
N VAL A 488 -11.92 4.48 11.19
CA VAL A 488 -11.43 3.17 11.66
C VAL A 488 -12.13 2.03 10.92
N LEU A 489 -13.46 2.07 10.79
CA LEU A 489 -14.26 0.97 10.26
C LEU A 489 -14.65 1.13 8.78
N GLY A 490 -14.64 2.35 8.24
CA GLY A 490 -15.01 2.60 6.85
C GLY A 490 -13.97 2.06 5.86
N SER A 491 -14.37 1.93 4.60
CA SER A 491 -13.48 1.54 3.50
C SER A 491 -13.46 2.61 2.42
N GLY A 492 -12.31 2.75 1.74
CA GLY A 492 -12.09 3.62 0.57
C GLY A 492 -12.82 4.98 0.63
N PRO A 493 -13.93 5.18 -0.12
CA PRO A 493 -14.63 6.47 -0.19
C PRO A 493 -15.16 6.99 1.15
N VAL A 494 -15.59 6.11 2.06
CA VAL A 494 -16.13 6.50 3.39
C VAL A 494 -15.03 7.10 4.27
N LYS A 495 -13.80 6.58 4.18
CA LYS A 495 -12.64 7.17 4.86
C LYS A 495 -12.34 8.57 4.33
N GLY A 496 -12.45 8.77 3.01
CA GLY A 496 -12.31 10.10 2.40
C GLY A 496 -13.31 11.13 2.96
N PHE A 497 -14.59 10.74 3.11
CA PHE A 497 -15.60 11.56 3.78
C PHE A 497 -15.23 11.86 5.24
N ALA A 498 -14.82 10.83 5.99
CA ALA A 498 -14.46 10.97 7.40
C ALA A 498 -13.28 11.93 7.63
N VAL A 499 -12.26 11.89 6.77
CA VAL A 499 -11.10 12.80 6.83
C VAL A 499 -11.53 14.25 6.63
N VAL A 500 -12.35 14.52 5.60
CA VAL A 500 -12.87 15.87 5.33
C VAL A 500 -13.69 16.38 6.52
N LEU A 501 -14.58 15.53 7.06
CA LEU A 501 -15.41 15.87 8.21
C LEU A 501 -14.57 16.20 9.45
N LEU A 502 -13.58 15.37 9.80
CA LEU A 502 -12.74 15.59 10.98
C LEU A 502 -11.89 16.85 10.88
N ILE A 503 -11.25 17.08 9.73
CA ILE A 503 -10.51 18.31 9.46
C ILE A 503 -11.47 19.50 9.53
N GLY A 504 -12.63 19.37 8.91
CA GLY A 504 -13.69 20.38 8.89
C GLY A 504 -14.18 20.79 10.28
N ILE A 505 -14.36 19.83 11.18
CA ILE A 505 -14.77 20.08 12.57
C ILE A 505 -13.69 20.88 13.32
N VAL A 506 -12.43 20.42 13.27
CA VAL A 506 -11.33 21.09 13.98
C VAL A 506 -11.14 22.53 13.48
N THR A 507 -11.17 22.70 12.17
CA THR A 507 -10.97 24.00 11.50
C THR A 507 -12.17 24.93 11.71
N SER A 508 -13.40 24.41 11.69
CA SER A 508 -14.61 25.20 11.92
C SER A 508 -14.71 25.71 13.37
N VAL A 509 -14.35 24.89 14.36
CA VAL A 509 -14.32 25.34 15.77
C VAL A 509 -13.32 26.48 15.94
N PHE A 510 -12.13 26.36 15.34
CA PHE A 510 -11.11 27.41 15.40
C PHE A 510 -11.59 28.69 14.72
N THR A 511 -12.12 28.60 13.50
CA THR A 511 -12.59 29.77 12.74
C THR A 511 -13.81 30.42 13.39
N ALA A 512 -14.81 29.65 13.82
CA ALA A 512 -16.05 30.16 14.42
C ALA A 512 -15.84 30.73 15.83
N VAL A 513 -15.00 30.13 16.70
CA VAL A 513 -14.86 30.58 18.10
C VAL A 513 -13.71 31.56 18.29
N THR A 514 -12.63 31.43 17.50
CA THR A 514 -11.43 32.28 17.64
C THR A 514 -11.41 33.41 16.62
N PHE A 515 -11.54 33.08 15.34
CA PHE A 515 -11.39 34.08 14.27
C PHE A 515 -12.58 35.05 14.19
N THR A 516 -13.83 34.58 14.17
CA THR A 516 -14.98 35.52 14.15
C THR A 516 -15.03 36.38 15.42
N ARG A 517 -14.75 35.80 16.59
CA ARG A 517 -14.67 36.52 17.86
C ARG A 517 -13.62 37.62 17.83
N MET A 518 -12.47 37.36 17.20
CA MET A 518 -11.44 38.37 17.01
C MET A 518 -11.95 39.53 16.14
N LEU A 519 -12.60 39.24 15.01
CA LEU A 519 -13.17 40.28 14.14
C LEU A 519 -14.22 41.14 14.86
N VAL A 520 -15.13 40.50 15.61
CA VAL A 520 -16.16 41.17 16.40
C VAL A 520 -15.53 42.02 17.52
N ALA A 521 -14.52 41.49 18.22
CA ALA A 521 -13.82 42.23 19.28
C ALA A 521 -13.08 43.46 18.76
N LEU A 522 -12.40 43.34 17.61
CA LEU A 522 -11.72 44.46 16.94
C LEU A 522 -12.71 45.55 16.53
N TRP A 523 -13.87 45.16 16.01
CA TRP A 523 -14.92 46.11 15.66
C TRP A 523 -15.54 46.81 16.89
N LEU A 524 -15.88 46.05 17.95
CA LEU A 524 -16.42 46.61 19.19
C LEU A 524 -15.49 47.66 19.82
N ARG A 525 -14.17 47.43 19.76
CA ARG A 525 -13.16 48.37 20.27
C ARG A 525 -13.10 49.66 19.44
N ARG A 526 -13.23 49.55 18.12
CA ARG A 526 -13.13 50.67 17.19
C ARG A 526 -14.38 51.53 17.18
N GLU A 527 -15.55 50.91 17.06
CA GLU A 527 -16.81 51.62 16.79
C GLU A 527 -17.60 52.00 18.05
N LYS A 528 -17.33 51.33 19.19
CA LYS A 528 -18.05 51.51 20.48
C LYS A 528 -19.57 51.70 20.31
N PRO A 529 -20.28 50.79 19.64
CA PRO A 529 -21.68 50.97 19.28
C PRO A 529 -22.60 50.89 20.51
N LYS A 530 -23.60 51.78 20.58
CA LYS A 530 -24.63 51.77 21.64
C LYS A 530 -25.76 50.76 21.36
N THR A 531 -25.95 50.39 20.10
CA THR A 531 -26.94 49.40 19.63
C THR A 531 -26.29 48.43 18.65
N ILE A 532 -26.78 47.19 18.62
CA ILE A 532 -26.40 46.20 17.61
C ILE A 532 -27.67 45.76 16.88
N ASN A 533 -27.63 45.81 15.55
CA ASN A 533 -28.60 45.15 14.68
C ASN A 533 -27.97 43.83 14.23
N ILE A 534 -28.32 42.74 14.93
CA ILE A 534 -28.04 41.36 14.53
C ILE A 534 -29.34 40.72 14.15
#